data_AF-A0A6B8W029-F1
#
_entry.id   AF-A0A6B8W029-F1
#
_cell.length_a   1.000
_cell.length_b   1.000
_cell.length_c   1.000
_cell.angle_alpha   90.00
_cell.angle_beta   90.00
_cell.angle_gamma   90.00
#
_symmetry.space_group_name_H-M   'P 1'
#
loop_
_entity.id
_entity.type
_entity.pdbx_description
1 polymer ?
#
loop_
_entity_poly.entity_id
_entity_poly.type
_entity_poly.pdbx_seq_one_letter_code
_entity_poly.pdbx_strand_id
1 'polypeptide(L)'
;MVTWQGLRLTTKERTLFDVVRTSDLAQGLTTLDAELRTNRESKSSLERKFRAFGRAHGTSRVWRALQHSNPLAESPLESRARAQLIESGLANTHQMELQAPVETTYKTYRLDMLIDEWLGIEIDGSVKYQNKTEQVIRAERLREKQIQNTGIRLLRFSAADLNGESFIATIRRTLAQPTQPTQPPDSRAA
;
A
#
# COMPACT_ATOMS: atom_id res chain seq x y z
N MET A 1 12.45 -12.48 -25.85
CA MET A 1 13.01 -11.30 -26.57
C MET A 1 12.20 -11.07 -27.82
N VAL A 2 12.11 -9.83 -28.26
CA VAL A 2 11.49 -9.42 -29.53
C VAL A 2 12.49 -8.59 -30.32
N THR A 3 12.32 -8.49 -31.63
CA THR A 3 13.18 -7.67 -32.49
C THR A 3 12.35 -6.52 -33.05
N TRP A 4 12.85 -5.29 -32.95
CA TRP A 4 12.23 -4.10 -33.53
C TRP A 4 13.30 -3.27 -34.23
N GLN A 5 13.10 -2.99 -35.53
CA GLN A 5 14.08 -2.30 -36.39
C GLN A 5 15.51 -2.90 -36.31
N GLY A 6 15.62 -4.23 -36.21
CA GLY A 6 16.92 -4.92 -36.10
C GLY A 6 17.54 -4.92 -34.70
N LEU A 7 16.96 -4.21 -33.73
CA LEU A 7 17.41 -4.20 -32.33
C LEU A 7 16.69 -5.28 -31.52
N ARG A 8 17.45 -5.99 -30.67
CA ARG A 8 16.90 -6.97 -29.72
C ARG A 8 16.37 -6.23 -28.49
N LEU A 9 15.09 -6.44 -28.20
CA LEU A 9 14.40 -5.90 -27.03
C LEU A 9 13.91 -7.04 -26.13
N THR A 10 13.70 -6.74 -24.87
CA THR A 10 12.98 -7.62 -23.94
C THR A 10 11.48 -7.54 -24.20
N THR A 11 10.76 -8.63 -23.94
CA THR A 11 9.30 -8.54 -23.80
C THR A 11 8.97 -7.81 -22.50
N LYS A 12 7.75 -7.28 -22.37
CA LYS A 12 7.28 -6.65 -21.12
C LYS A 12 7.50 -7.56 -19.91
N GLU A 13 7.10 -8.83 -20.02
CA GLU A 13 7.27 -9.84 -18.97
C GLU A 13 8.74 -10.07 -18.61
N ARG A 14 9.61 -10.07 -19.62
CA ARG A 14 11.05 -10.24 -19.39
C ARG A 14 11.64 -9.03 -18.68
N THR A 15 11.23 -7.82 -19.07
CA THR A 15 11.62 -6.58 -18.38
C THR A 15 11.17 -6.61 -16.92
N LEU A 16 9.89 -6.93 -16.66
CA LEU A 16 9.36 -7.03 -15.29
C LEU A 16 10.16 -8.02 -14.46
N PHE A 17 10.40 -9.23 -14.97
CA PHE A 17 11.18 -10.25 -14.29
C PHE A 17 12.61 -9.79 -13.98
N ASP A 18 13.28 -9.17 -14.96
CA ASP A 18 14.66 -8.69 -14.80
C ASP A 18 14.78 -7.50 -13.85
N VAL A 19 13.81 -6.58 -13.83
CA VAL A 19 13.74 -5.48 -12.86
C VAL A 19 13.53 -6.05 -11.45
N VAL A 20 12.51 -6.88 -11.26
CA VAL A 20 12.16 -7.37 -9.92
C VAL A 20 13.27 -8.24 -9.31
N ARG A 21 13.97 -9.05 -10.12
CA ARG A 21 15.03 -9.94 -9.59
C ARG A 21 16.28 -9.19 -9.11
N THR A 22 16.49 -7.96 -9.57
CA THR A 22 17.64 -7.11 -9.18
C THR A 22 17.27 -6.05 -8.14
N SER A 23 15.98 -5.82 -7.93
CA SER A 23 15.42 -4.87 -6.96
C SER A 23 15.30 -5.41 -5.52
N ASP A 24 15.10 -4.50 -4.57
CA ASP A 24 14.58 -4.80 -3.24
C ASP A 24 13.06 -5.09 -3.28
N LEU A 25 12.47 -5.42 -2.11
CA LEU A 25 11.04 -5.71 -2.05
C LEU A 25 10.19 -4.50 -2.43
N ALA A 26 10.55 -3.30 -1.96
CA ALA A 26 9.77 -2.09 -2.22
C ALA A 26 9.65 -1.80 -3.72
N GLN A 27 10.78 -1.77 -4.43
CA GLN A 27 10.83 -1.59 -5.87
C GLN A 27 10.15 -2.74 -6.63
N GLY A 28 10.31 -3.97 -6.14
CA GLY A 28 9.65 -5.15 -6.70
C GLY A 28 8.12 -5.05 -6.61
N LEU A 29 7.59 -4.66 -5.45
CA LEU A 29 6.16 -4.43 -5.24
C LEU A 29 5.66 -3.27 -6.09
N THR A 30 6.33 -2.10 -6.08
CA THR A 30 5.94 -0.98 -6.95
C THR A 30 5.81 -1.39 -8.40
N THR A 31 6.75 -2.20 -8.90
CA THR A 31 6.75 -2.68 -10.29
C THR A 31 5.59 -3.63 -10.55
N LEU A 32 5.39 -4.64 -9.70
CA LEU A 32 4.36 -5.66 -9.91
C LEU A 32 2.95 -5.15 -9.62
N ASP A 33 2.76 -4.31 -8.61
CA ASP A 33 1.47 -3.71 -8.26
C ASP A 33 0.98 -2.82 -9.41
N ALA A 34 1.88 -2.00 -9.98
CA ALA A 34 1.57 -1.19 -11.15
C ALA A 34 1.18 -2.05 -12.37
N GLU A 35 1.91 -3.14 -12.63
CA GLU A 35 1.57 -4.07 -13.72
C GLU A 35 0.18 -4.68 -13.53
N LEU A 36 -0.09 -5.23 -12.34
CA LEU A 36 -1.37 -5.88 -12.01
C LEU A 36 -2.54 -4.87 -12.09
N ARG A 37 -2.33 -3.65 -11.61
CA ARG A 37 -3.37 -2.60 -11.59
C ARG A 37 -3.65 -2.05 -12.99
N THR A 38 -2.63 -1.64 -13.73
CA THR A 38 -2.79 -0.92 -15.01
C THR A 38 -3.11 -1.88 -16.16
N ASN A 39 -2.46 -3.03 -16.22
CA ASN A 39 -2.63 -3.97 -17.34
C ASN A 39 -3.68 -5.04 -17.07
N ARG A 40 -4.30 -5.05 -15.87
CA ARG A 40 -5.29 -6.05 -15.42
C ARG A 40 -4.80 -7.50 -15.59
N GLU A 41 -3.48 -7.68 -15.58
CA GLU A 41 -2.86 -8.99 -15.65
C GLU A 41 -3.12 -9.71 -14.32
N SER A 42 -3.43 -11.01 -14.35
CA SER A 42 -3.58 -11.78 -13.12
C SER A 42 -2.22 -12.20 -12.56
N LYS A 43 -2.11 -12.32 -11.24
CA LYS A 43 -0.92 -12.90 -10.58
C LYS A 43 -0.56 -14.28 -11.14
N SER A 44 -1.55 -15.13 -11.37
CA SER A 44 -1.34 -16.49 -11.90
C SER A 44 -0.82 -16.48 -13.35
N SER A 45 -1.21 -15.49 -14.15
CA SER A 45 -0.68 -15.32 -15.50
C SER A 45 0.78 -14.84 -15.48
N LEU A 46 1.12 -13.85 -14.63
CA LEU A 46 2.51 -13.43 -14.42
C LEU A 46 3.37 -14.58 -13.90
N GLU A 47 2.87 -15.36 -12.95
CA GLU A 47 3.57 -16.53 -12.42
C GLU A 47 3.94 -17.51 -13.54
N ARG A 48 2.96 -17.90 -14.38
CA ARG A 48 3.21 -18.80 -15.51
C ARG A 48 4.25 -18.23 -16.47
N LYS A 49 4.15 -16.94 -16.80
CA LYS A 49 5.09 -16.22 -17.67
C LYS A 49 6.51 -16.20 -17.06
N PHE A 50 6.64 -15.95 -15.76
CA PHE A 50 7.93 -15.93 -15.06
C PHE A 50 8.57 -17.32 -14.94
N ARG A 51 7.78 -18.38 -14.75
CA ARG A 51 8.31 -19.76 -14.74
C ARG A 51 8.98 -20.14 -16.05
N ALA A 52 8.51 -19.61 -17.18
CA ALA A 52 9.10 -19.87 -18.50
C ALA A 52 10.53 -19.29 -18.67
N PHE A 53 10.96 -18.34 -17.82
CA PHE A 53 12.31 -17.77 -17.88
C PHE A 53 13.37 -18.60 -17.17
N GLY A 54 12.97 -19.68 -16.47
CA GLY A 54 13.88 -20.56 -15.76
C GLY A 54 14.51 -19.91 -14.52
N ARG A 55 15.57 -20.56 -14.00
CA ARG A 55 16.28 -20.09 -12.81
C ARG A 55 17.28 -19.00 -13.20
N ALA A 56 17.29 -17.90 -12.44
CA ALA A 56 18.29 -16.85 -12.52
C ALA A 56 18.69 -16.39 -11.12
N HIS A 57 19.82 -15.70 -11.02
CA HIS A 57 20.17 -14.99 -9.79
C HIS A 57 19.05 -13.99 -9.43
N GLY A 58 18.61 -14.00 -8.17
CA GLY A 58 17.53 -13.13 -7.69
C GLY A 58 16.10 -13.64 -7.95
N THR A 59 15.92 -14.83 -8.54
CA THR A 59 14.56 -15.40 -8.78
C THR A 59 13.73 -15.54 -7.50
N SER A 60 14.34 -15.78 -6.34
CA SER A 60 13.62 -15.80 -5.06
C SER A 60 12.97 -14.45 -4.72
N ARG A 61 13.59 -13.32 -5.08
CA ARG A 61 13.04 -11.98 -4.90
C ARG A 61 11.80 -11.77 -5.77
N VAL A 62 11.81 -12.30 -7.01
CA VAL A 62 10.64 -12.29 -7.90
C VAL A 62 9.46 -12.99 -7.26
N TRP A 63 9.67 -14.20 -6.72
CA TRP A 63 8.59 -14.95 -6.08
C TRP A 63 8.09 -14.27 -4.81
N ARG A 64 8.99 -13.74 -3.97
CA ARG A 64 8.62 -12.97 -2.79
C ARG A 64 7.78 -11.74 -3.16
N ALA A 65 8.22 -10.96 -4.14
CA ALA A 65 7.48 -9.78 -4.58
C ALA A 65 6.13 -10.15 -5.21
N LEU A 66 6.06 -11.20 -6.04
CA LEU A 66 4.81 -11.65 -6.65
C LEU A 66 3.81 -12.20 -5.63
N GLN A 67 4.29 -12.93 -4.63
CA GLN A 67 3.47 -13.39 -3.50
C GLN A 67 2.80 -12.19 -2.83
N HIS A 68 3.59 -11.16 -2.53
CA HIS A 68 3.11 -9.98 -1.85
C HIS A 68 2.51 -8.90 -2.77
N SER A 69 2.53 -9.00 -4.09
CA SER A 69 1.96 -7.93 -4.92
C SER A 69 0.46 -7.76 -4.72
N ASN A 70 -0.12 -6.60 -4.99
CA ASN A 70 -1.54 -6.35 -4.84
C ASN A 70 -1.99 -5.25 -5.82
N PRO A 71 -2.98 -5.50 -6.71
CA PRO A 71 -3.46 -4.49 -7.65
C PRO A 71 -4.15 -3.30 -6.99
N LEU A 72 -4.48 -3.38 -5.70
CA LEU A 72 -5.11 -2.29 -4.95
C LEU A 72 -4.15 -1.17 -4.56
N ALA A 73 -2.82 -1.37 -4.63
CA ALA A 73 -1.89 -0.27 -4.39
C ALA A 73 -1.94 0.74 -5.55
N GLU A 74 -2.31 1.98 -5.25
CA GLU A 74 -2.58 3.00 -6.26
C GLU A 74 -1.36 3.86 -6.57
N SER A 75 -0.39 3.90 -5.67
CA SER A 75 0.84 4.66 -5.83
C SER A 75 2.11 3.86 -5.51
N PRO A 76 3.27 4.29 -6.05
CA PRO A 76 4.57 3.76 -5.65
C PRO A 76 4.85 3.88 -4.15
N LEU A 77 4.37 4.95 -3.52
CA LEU A 77 4.59 5.19 -2.10
C LEU A 77 3.77 4.24 -1.22
N GLU A 78 2.53 3.92 -1.58
CA GLU A 78 1.75 2.87 -0.92
C GLU A 78 2.44 1.50 -1.02
N SER A 79 2.93 1.14 -2.22
CA SER A 79 3.67 -0.11 -2.44
C SER A 79 4.91 -0.18 -1.56
N ARG A 80 5.64 0.94 -1.43
CA ARG A 80 6.83 1.08 -0.60
C ARG A 80 6.51 1.00 0.90
N ALA A 81 5.47 1.68 1.36
CA ALA A 81 5.01 1.60 2.75
C ALA A 81 4.64 0.16 3.12
N ARG A 82 3.94 -0.52 2.22
CA ARG A 82 3.54 -1.92 2.37
C ARG A 82 4.74 -2.86 2.43
N ALA A 83 5.77 -2.63 1.62
CA ALA A 83 7.02 -3.40 1.70
C ALA A 83 7.68 -3.27 3.08
N GLN A 84 7.72 -2.07 3.66
CA GLN A 84 8.28 -1.86 5.00
C GLN A 84 7.44 -2.57 6.09
N LEU A 85 6.11 -2.57 5.96
CA LEU A 85 5.23 -3.30 6.88
C LEU A 85 5.47 -4.82 6.82
N ILE A 86 5.64 -5.36 5.61
CA ILE A 86 6.00 -6.78 5.41
C ILE A 86 7.37 -7.09 6.01
N GLU A 87 8.37 -6.25 5.74
CA GLU A 87 9.75 -6.46 6.23
C GLU A 87 9.89 -6.31 7.74
N SER A 88 9.06 -5.47 8.36
CA SER A 88 9.02 -5.31 9.81
C SER A 88 8.35 -6.47 10.56
N GLY A 89 7.72 -7.41 9.85
CA GLY A 89 6.93 -8.50 10.41
C GLY A 89 5.52 -8.11 10.88
N LEU A 90 5.14 -6.83 10.77
CA LEU A 90 3.81 -6.35 11.17
C LEU A 90 2.70 -7.01 10.33
N ALA A 91 2.91 -7.18 9.03
CA ALA A 91 1.96 -7.85 8.14
C ALA A 91 1.74 -9.35 8.45
N ASN A 92 2.61 -9.96 9.28
CA ASN A 92 2.46 -11.36 9.71
C ASN A 92 1.71 -11.49 11.04
N THR A 93 1.59 -10.39 11.79
CA THR A 93 1.07 -10.37 13.17
C THR A 93 -0.23 -9.60 13.29
N HIS A 94 -0.56 -8.76 12.30
CA HIS A 94 -1.75 -7.93 12.28
C HIS A 94 -2.47 -8.10 10.94
N GLN A 95 -3.79 -7.93 10.96
CA GLN A 95 -4.60 -7.99 9.75
C GLN A 95 -4.48 -6.67 9.01
N MET A 96 -4.19 -6.73 7.71
CA MET A 96 -4.01 -5.56 6.87
C MET A 96 -4.98 -5.59 5.69
N GLU A 97 -5.77 -4.54 5.55
CA GLU A 97 -6.61 -4.30 4.39
C GLU A 97 -6.08 -3.10 3.59
N LEU A 98 -6.01 -3.23 2.26
CA LEU A 98 -5.63 -2.12 1.37
C LEU A 98 -6.85 -1.45 0.81
N GLN A 99 -6.79 -0.13 0.64
CA GLN A 99 -7.89 0.64 0.06
C GLN A 99 -9.20 0.35 0.78
N ALA A 100 -9.12 0.29 2.12
CA ALA A 100 -10.17 -0.16 3.02
C ALA A 100 -11.32 0.86 3.06
N PRO A 101 -12.58 0.43 2.84
CA PRO A 101 -13.73 1.31 2.95
C PRO A 101 -14.04 1.63 4.42
N VAL A 102 -14.30 2.90 4.71
CA VAL A 102 -14.70 3.39 6.03
C VAL A 102 -16.03 4.09 5.90
N GLU A 103 -17.09 3.45 6.39
CA GLU A 103 -18.42 4.04 6.42
C GLU A 103 -18.54 5.07 7.54
N THR A 104 -18.90 6.30 7.18
CA THR A 104 -19.24 7.36 8.14
C THR A 104 -20.70 7.72 7.99
N THR A 105 -21.26 8.46 8.95
CA THR A 105 -22.63 8.99 8.87
C THR A 105 -22.93 9.77 7.58
N TYR A 106 -21.90 10.31 6.92
CA TYR A 106 -22.06 11.20 5.78
C TYR A 106 -21.75 10.53 4.44
N LYS A 107 -20.72 9.66 4.40
CA LYS A 107 -20.29 8.92 3.20
C LYS A 107 -19.22 7.88 3.54
N THR A 108 -18.90 7.04 2.57
CA THR A 108 -17.76 6.11 2.63
C THR A 108 -16.47 6.80 2.20
N TYR A 109 -15.46 6.74 3.06
CA TYR A 109 -14.08 7.08 2.70
C TYR A 109 -13.29 5.82 2.37
N ARG A 110 -12.12 5.99 1.77
CA ARG A 110 -11.18 4.90 1.54
C ARG A 110 -9.83 5.28 2.12
N LEU A 111 -9.25 4.38 2.90
CA LEU A 111 -7.92 4.54 3.50
C LEU A 111 -6.92 3.66 2.75
N ASP A 112 -5.69 4.14 2.57
CA ASP A 112 -4.69 3.39 1.81
C ASP A 112 -4.42 2.03 2.45
N MET A 113 -4.34 2.01 3.78
CA MET A 113 -4.24 0.78 4.58
C MET A 113 -5.05 0.91 5.88
N LEU A 114 -5.64 -0.20 6.32
CA LEU A 114 -6.27 -0.35 7.62
C LEU A 114 -5.66 -1.56 8.33
N ILE A 115 -5.20 -1.37 9.56
CA ILE A 115 -4.61 -2.41 10.40
C ILE A 115 -5.57 -2.73 11.55
N ASP A 116 -5.89 -4.01 11.69
CA ASP A 116 -6.81 -4.57 12.71
C ASP A 116 -8.13 -3.80 12.85
N GLU A 117 -8.68 -3.30 11.74
CA GLU A 117 -9.97 -2.59 11.68
C GLU A 117 -10.03 -1.23 12.43
N TRP A 118 -8.96 -0.81 13.12
CA TRP A 118 -8.96 0.43 13.91
C TRP A 118 -7.81 1.40 13.62
N LEU A 119 -6.69 0.94 13.03
CA LEU A 119 -5.54 1.80 12.72
C LEU A 119 -5.48 2.11 11.23
N GLY A 120 -5.96 3.30 10.86
CA GLY A 120 -5.93 3.82 9.50
C GLY A 120 -4.59 4.44 9.14
N ILE A 121 -4.08 4.18 7.95
CA ILE A 121 -2.83 4.76 7.43
C ILE A 121 -3.11 5.39 6.06
N GLU A 122 -2.68 6.63 5.89
CA GLU A 122 -2.66 7.34 4.60
C GLU A 122 -1.22 7.74 4.24
N ILE A 123 -0.87 7.55 2.97
CA ILE A 123 0.45 7.86 2.41
C ILE A 123 0.33 9.07 1.48
N ASP A 124 0.73 10.22 1.98
CA ASP A 124 0.71 11.46 1.22
C ASP A 124 1.88 11.52 0.23
N GLY A 125 1.54 11.62 -1.05
CA GLY A 125 2.47 12.12 -2.06
C GLY A 125 2.93 13.52 -1.68
N SER A 126 4.25 13.70 -1.53
CA SER A 126 4.88 14.97 -1.22
C SER A 126 4.68 15.95 -2.38
N VAL A 127 3.56 16.69 -2.41
CA VAL A 127 3.28 18.04 -2.99
C VAL A 127 1.78 18.34 -2.82
N LYS A 128 1.28 18.54 -1.59
CA LYS A 128 -0.05 19.18 -1.43
C LYS A 128 -0.09 20.34 -0.45
N TYR A 129 0.94 20.61 0.33
CA TYR A 129 0.82 21.53 1.47
C TYR A 129 1.21 22.99 1.19
N GLN A 130 1.90 23.29 0.09
CA GLN A 130 2.44 24.65 -0.12
C GLN A 130 1.39 25.69 -0.56
N ASN A 131 0.20 25.29 -1.06
CA ASN A 131 -0.83 26.21 -1.54
C ASN A 131 -2.27 25.67 -1.31
N LYS A 132 -2.62 25.23 -0.09
CA LYS A 132 -4.01 24.83 0.21
C LYS A 132 -4.84 26.06 0.57
N THR A 133 -5.94 26.29 -0.16
CA THR A 133 -6.98 27.26 0.23
C THR A 133 -7.58 26.88 1.58
N GLU A 134 -8.08 27.87 2.34
CA GLU A 134 -8.77 27.63 3.62
C GLU A 134 -9.89 26.58 3.51
N GLN A 135 -10.62 26.57 2.39
CA GLN A 135 -11.67 25.57 2.10
C GLN A 135 -11.12 24.13 2.07
N VAL A 136 -9.94 23.92 1.49
CA VAL A 136 -9.29 22.59 1.41
C VAL A 136 -8.88 22.12 2.80
N ILE A 137 -8.30 23.02 3.61
CA ILE A 137 -7.91 22.72 5.00
C ILE A 137 -9.15 22.34 5.83
N ARG A 138 -10.25 23.10 5.69
CA ARG A 138 -11.51 22.80 6.38
C ARG A 138 -12.10 21.45 5.95
N ALA A 139 -12.10 21.14 4.65
CA ALA A 139 -12.59 19.86 4.13
C ALA A 139 -11.75 18.68 4.62
N GLU A 140 -10.44 18.84 4.72
CA GLU A 140 -9.52 17.80 5.20
C GLU A 140 -9.69 17.53 6.69
N ARG A 141 -9.83 18.58 7.52
CA ARG A 141 -10.16 18.45 8.94
C ARG A 141 -11.52 17.79 9.16
N LEU A 142 -12.52 18.13 8.34
CA LEU A 142 -13.85 17.51 8.42
C LEU A 142 -13.77 16.02 8.07
N ARG A 143 -13.03 15.66 7.02
CA ARG A 143 -12.77 14.26 6.64
C ARG A 143 -12.13 13.49 7.79
N GLU A 144 -11.06 14.03 8.36
CA GLU A 144 -10.34 13.38 9.46
C GLU A 144 -11.25 13.18 10.67
N LYS A 145 -12.02 14.20 11.07
CA LYS A 145 -13.00 14.09 12.16
C LYS A 145 -14.05 13.02 11.89
N GLN A 146 -14.57 12.94 10.66
CA GLN A 146 -15.59 11.95 10.29
C GLN A 146 -15.05 10.52 10.35
N ILE A 147 -13.81 10.29 9.93
CA ILE A 147 -13.15 8.97 10.05
C ILE A 147 -12.87 8.65 11.53
N GLN A 148 -12.35 9.61 12.30
CA GLN A 148 -12.04 9.36 13.72
C GLN A 148 -13.29 9.02 14.55
N ASN A 149 -14.43 9.62 14.21
CA ASN A 149 -15.71 9.30 14.86
C ASN A 149 -16.17 7.85 14.65
N THR A 150 -15.59 7.09 13.72
CA THR A 150 -15.88 5.66 13.55
C THR A 150 -15.03 4.76 14.46
N GLY A 151 -14.21 5.34 15.33
CA GLY A 151 -13.24 4.61 16.17
C GLY A 151 -11.89 4.36 15.49
N ILE A 152 -11.69 4.87 14.27
CA ILE A 152 -10.43 4.71 13.55
C ILE A 152 -9.42 5.77 14.01
N ARG A 153 -8.24 5.31 14.44
CA ARG A 153 -7.08 6.16 14.62
C ARG A 153 -6.36 6.33 13.28
N LEU A 154 -6.36 7.55 12.75
CA LEU A 154 -5.73 7.85 11.46
C LEU A 154 -4.29 8.35 11.64
N LEU A 155 -3.34 7.74 10.93
CA LEU A 155 -1.95 8.20 10.80
C LEU A 155 -1.65 8.58 9.35
N ARG A 156 -0.90 9.67 9.15
CA ARG A 156 -0.48 10.15 7.84
C ARG A 156 1.03 10.19 7.75
N PHE A 157 1.56 9.71 6.63
CA PHE A 157 2.99 9.68 6.38
C PHE A 157 3.32 10.26 5.01
N SER A 158 4.38 11.05 4.98
CA SER A 158 4.95 11.58 3.74
C SER A 158 5.99 10.63 3.14
N ALA A 159 6.42 10.93 1.93
CA ALA A 159 7.57 10.25 1.33
C ALA A 159 8.85 10.36 2.19
N ALA A 160 9.01 11.42 2.99
CA ALA A 160 10.16 11.60 3.87
C ALA A 160 10.11 10.65 5.08
N ASP A 161 8.92 10.41 5.63
CA ASP A 161 8.74 9.48 6.76
C ASP A 161 9.08 8.04 6.38
N LEU A 162 8.78 7.66 5.13
CA LEU A 162 9.14 6.35 4.58
C LEU A 162 10.64 6.21 4.29
N ASN A 163 11.42 7.29 4.23
CA ASN A 163 12.87 7.20 4.02
C ASN A 163 13.64 6.99 5.34
N GLY A 164 13.01 7.23 6.48
CA GLY A 164 13.60 7.06 7.81
C GLY A 164 12.96 5.91 8.58
N GLU A 165 13.27 5.83 9.88
CA GLU A 165 12.70 4.82 10.78
C GLU A 165 11.34 5.23 11.38
N SER A 166 10.90 6.47 11.13
CA SER A 166 9.72 7.06 11.79
C SER A 166 8.43 6.31 11.45
N PHE A 167 8.29 5.80 10.22
CA PHE A 167 7.09 5.09 9.79
C PHE A 167 6.79 3.85 10.66
N ILE A 168 7.69 2.86 10.64
CA ILE A 168 7.49 1.60 11.39
C ILE A 168 7.52 1.84 12.90
N ALA A 169 8.37 2.74 13.39
CA ALA A 169 8.43 3.06 14.83
C ALA A 169 7.11 3.66 15.34
N THR A 170 6.49 4.55 14.57
CA THR A 170 5.21 5.18 14.93
C THR A 170 4.08 4.16 14.94
N ILE A 171 4.05 3.26 13.96
CA ILE A 171 3.02 2.21 13.88
C ILE A 171 3.16 1.24 15.06
N ARG A 172 4.38 0.75 15.34
CA ARG A 172 4.62 -0.14 16.50
C ARG A 172 4.23 0.51 17.82
N ARG A 173 4.60 1.78 18.03
CA ARG A 173 4.20 2.52 19.24
C ARG A 173 2.68 2.64 19.36
N THR A 174 2.01 2.87 18.23
CA THR A 174 0.54 2.99 18.19
C THR A 174 -0.14 1.68 18.52
N LEU A 175 0.32 0.57 17.91
CA LEU A 175 -0.21 -0.78 18.17
C LEU A 175 0.03 -1.27 19.60
N ALA A 176 1.10 -0.78 20.27
CA ALA A 176 1.40 -1.13 21.66
C ALA A 176 0.54 -0.37 22.70
N GLN A 177 -0.21 0.66 22.29
CA GLN A 177 -1.11 1.37 23.18
C GLN A 177 -2.42 0.59 23.31
N PRO A 178 -3.05 0.53 24.51
CA PRO A 178 -4.38 -0.03 24.65
C PRO A 178 -5.32 0.65 23.66
N THR A 179 -6.04 -0.14 22.85
CA THR A 179 -7.08 0.39 21.98
C THR A 179 -8.07 1.19 22.82
N GLN A 180 -8.35 2.45 22.44
CA GLN A 180 -9.47 3.16 23.06
C GLN A 180 -10.72 2.31 22.79
N PRO A 181 -11.52 1.98 23.81
CA PRO A 181 -12.75 1.23 23.59
C PRO A 181 -13.62 2.03 22.61
N THR A 182 -14.00 1.38 21.51
CA THR A 182 -15.06 1.86 20.63
C THR A 182 -16.31 2.01 21.48
N GLN A 183 -16.81 3.24 21.66
CA GLN A 183 -18.15 3.40 22.21
C GLN A 183 -19.11 2.68 21.26
N PRO A 184 -19.93 1.73 21.74
CA PRO A 184 -21.01 1.22 20.92
C PRO A 184 -21.93 2.39 20.55
N PRO A 185 -22.60 2.37 19.38
CA PRO A 185 -23.61 3.37 19.07
C PRO A 185 -24.75 3.26 20.10
N ASP A 186 -24.78 4.17 21.08
CA ASP A 186 -26.00 4.57 21.78
C ASP A 186 -26.94 5.22 20.75
N SER A 187 -28.23 4.95 20.64
CA SER A 187 -29.18 4.14 21.39
C SER A 187 -30.49 4.15 20.57
N ARG A 188 -31.28 3.05 20.59
CA ARG A 188 -32.78 3.01 20.54
C ARG A 188 -33.29 1.61 20.23
N ALA A 189 -33.58 0.87 21.29
CA ALA A 189 -34.66 -0.13 21.31
C ALA A 189 -35.34 0.00 22.68
N ALA A 190 -36.24 0.98 22.75
CA ALA A 190 -37.37 1.03 23.66
C ALA A 190 -38.61 1.11 22.77
#